data_AF-M1ZWI3-F1
#
_entry.id   AF-M1ZWI3-F1
#
_cell.length_a   1.000
_cell.length_b   1.000
_cell.length_c   1.000
_cell.angle_alpha   90.00
_cell.angle_beta   90.00
_cell.angle_gamma   90.00
#
_symmetry.space_group_name_H-M   'P 1'
#
loop_
_entity.id
_entity.type
_entity.pdbx_description
1 polymer ?
#
loop_
_entity_poly.entity_id
_entity_poly.type
_entity_poly.pdbx_seq_one_letter_code
_entity_poly.pdbx_strand_id
1 'polypeptide(L)'
;KKLEELENKIKEIEENKKDILNREQNTRAGYVYIISNIGSFGENVYKIGMTRRLNPIERISELSSASVPFSFDVHAMIFSEDAPTLENSLHKIFEKYSVNKINLRKEFFRLPLDKIEHEVKKNHNAVVRFTKLAKAEEYRQTLKLEQSEEVESA
;
A
#
# COMPACT_ATOMS: atom_id res chain seq x y z
N LYS A 1 -11.88 -0.94 -30.94
CA LYS A 1 -10.65 -0.64 -30.17
C LYS A 1 -10.69 0.77 -29.56
N LYS A 2 -10.62 1.87 -30.32
CA LYS A 2 -10.69 3.24 -29.74
C LYS A 2 -12.01 3.60 -29.04
N LEU A 3 -13.16 3.13 -29.55
CA LEU A 3 -14.47 3.43 -28.98
C LEU A 3 -14.65 2.78 -27.58
N GLU A 4 -14.29 1.51 -27.48
CA GLU A 4 -14.31 0.72 -26.24
C GLU A 4 -13.33 1.27 -25.18
N GLU A 5 -12.18 1.80 -25.61
CA GLU A 5 -11.22 2.49 -24.75
C GLU A 5 -11.76 3.80 -24.17
N LEU A 6 -12.50 4.55 -24.98
CA LEU A 6 -13.15 5.80 -24.56
C LEU A 6 -14.36 5.52 -23.66
N GLU A 7 -15.14 4.49 -23.95
CA GLU A 7 -16.26 4.05 -23.10
C GLU A 7 -15.77 3.55 -21.74
N ASN A 8 -14.66 2.82 -21.70
CA ASN A 8 -14.02 2.41 -20.44
C ASN A 8 -13.50 3.62 -19.66
N LYS A 9 -12.90 4.62 -20.32
CA LYS A 9 -12.48 5.86 -19.66
C LYS A 9 -13.68 6.66 -19.13
N ILE A 10 -14.79 6.72 -19.87
CA ILE A 10 -16.01 7.40 -19.40
C ILE A 10 -16.57 6.69 -18.17
N LYS A 11 -16.67 5.36 -18.20
CA LYS A 11 -17.08 4.56 -17.02
C LYS A 11 -16.17 4.77 -15.82
N GLU A 12 -14.86 4.75 -16.03
CA GLU A 12 -13.88 4.97 -14.97
C GLU A 12 -14.01 6.39 -14.38
N ILE A 13 -14.25 7.41 -15.22
CA ILE A 13 -14.50 8.78 -14.78
C ILE A 13 -15.83 8.90 -14.01
N GLU A 14 -16.89 8.20 -14.46
CA GLU A 14 -18.19 8.18 -13.80
C GLU A 14 -18.15 7.46 -12.44
N GLU A 15 -17.47 6.32 -12.36
CA GLU A 15 -17.21 5.59 -11.10
C GLU A 15 -16.39 6.44 -10.15
N ASN A 16 -15.30 7.06 -10.64
CA ASN A 16 -14.50 7.99 -9.84
C ASN A 16 -15.33 9.18 -9.34
N LYS A 17 -16.20 9.76 -10.17
CA LYS A 17 -17.08 10.87 -9.77
C LYS A 17 -18.08 10.45 -8.70
N LYS A 18 -18.67 9.25 -8.82
CA LYS A 18 -19.61 8.69 -7.84
C LYS A 18 -18.92 8.38 -6.52
N ASP A 19 -17.69 7.87 -6.57
CA ASP A 19 -16.84 7.65 -5.40
C ASP A 19 -16.48 8.96 -4.70
N ILE A 20 -16.18 10.02 -5.44
CA ILE A 20 -15.89 11.36 -4.89
C ILE A 20 -17.12 11.90 -4.14
N LEU A 21 -18.30 11.85 -4.77
CA LEU A 21 -19.56 12.31 -4.16
C LEU A 21 -19.90 11.52 -2.89
N ASN A 22 -19.72 10.20 -2.91
CA ASN A 22 -19.92 9.36 -1.73
C ASN A 22 -18.92 9.67 -0.59
N ARG A 23 -17.67 10.02 -0.92
CA ARG A 23 -16.64 10.41 0.08
C ARG A 23 -16.91 11.75 0.72
N GLU A 24 -17.44 12.72 -0.03
CA GLU A 24 -17.81 14.02 0.53
C GLU A 24 -18.94 13.91 1.56
N GLN A 25 -19.84 12.94 1.40
CA GLN A 25 -20.96 12.70 2.31
C GLN A 25 -20.61 11.73 3.46
N ASN A 26 -19.71 10.77 3.26
CA ASN A 26 -19.32 9.79 4.26
C ASN A 26 -17.92 10.06 4.84
N THR A 27 -17.88 10.58 6.07
CA THR A 27 -16.64 10.94 6.79
C THR A 27 -15.70 9.78 7.12
N ARG A 28 -16.17 8.53 6.96
CA ARG A 28 -15.42 7.29 7.24
C ARG A 28 -14.91 6.59 5.98
N ALA A 29 -15.38 7.00 4.79
CA ALA A 29 -14.95 6.40 3.53
C ALA A 29 -13.49 6.79 3.21
N GLY A 30 -12.74 5.85 2.64
CA GLY A 30 -11.35 6.07 2.27
C GLY A 30 -10.66 4.83 1.72
N TYR A 31 -9.34 4.92 1.62
CA TYR A 31 -8.49 3.82 1.19
C TYR A 31 -7.65 3.29 2.33
N VAL A 32 -7.63 1.96 2.48
CA VAL A 32 -6.60 1.25 3.23
C VAL A 32 -5.51 0.84 2.25
N TYR A 33 -4.28 1.23 2.51
CA TYR A 33 -3.12 0.90 1.68
C TYR A 33 -2.21 -0.10 2.39
N ILE A 34 -1.57 -0.95 1.59
CA ILE A 34 -0.52 -1.88 2.02
C ILE A 34 0.72 -1.54 1.22
N ILE A 35 1.78 -1.12 1.92
CA ILE A 35 3.03 -0.66 1.30
C ILE A 35 4.24 -1.34 1.94
N SER A 36 5.33 -1.47 1.20
CA SER A 36 6.60 -1.99 1.72
C SER A 36 7.77 -1.13 1.27
N ASN A 37 8.89 -1.24 1.99
CA ASN A 37 10.15 -0.64 1.60
C ASN A 37 11.26 -1.61 2.00
N ILE A 38 11.69 -2.41 1.02
CA ILE A 38 12.66 -3.48 1.24
C ILE A 38 14.01 -2.90 1.69
N GLY A 39 14.46 -1.80 1.08
CA GLY A 39 15.76 -1.22 1.42
C GLY A 39 15.85 -0.66 2.84
N SER A 40 14.72 -0.28 3.45
CA SER A 40 14.69 0.28 4.82
C SER A 40 14.31 -0.75 5.88
N PHE A 41 13.41 -1.68 5.55
CA PHE A 41 12.80 -2.58 6.54
C PHE A 41 13.03 -4.07 6.27
N GLY A 42 13.59 -4.41 5.10
CA GLY A 42 13.79 -5.79 4.65
C GLY A 42 12.55 -6.40 4.00
N GLU A 43 12.70 -7.65 3.56
CA GLU A 43 11.61 -8.40 2.93
C GLU A 43 10.50 -8.76 3.91
N ASN A 44 9.29 -8.93 3.37
CA ASN A 44 8.11 -9.35 4.14
C ASN A 44 7.74 -8.40 5.29
N VAL A 45 8.15 -7.12 5.21
CA VAL A 45 7.73 -6.08 6.15
C VAL A 45 6.81 -5.09 5.45
N TYR A 46 5.59 -5.00 5.94
CA TYR A 46 4.53 -4.19 5.35
C TYR A 46 4.01 -3.16 6.35
N LYS A 47 3.75 -1.95 5.87
CA LYS A 47 2.93 -0.96 6.57
C LYS A 47 1.50 -1.04 6.06
N ILE A 48 0.56 -1.10 6.99
CA ILE A 48 -0.87 -1.01 6.73
C ILE A 48 -1.35 0.29 7.33
N GLY A 49 -1.96 1.15 6.53
CA GLY A 49 -2.54 2.41 7.02
C GLY A 49 -3.71 2.84 6.14
N MET A 50 -4.33 3.96 6.49
CA MET A 50 -5.46 4.48 5.73
C MET A 50 -5.29 5.96 5.36
N THR A 51 -6.00 6.35 4.32
CA THR A 51 -6.10 7.74 3.88
C THR A 51 -7.51 8.01 3.37
N ARG A 52 -8.03 9.18 3.70
CA ARG A 52 -9.31 9.69 3.19
C ARG A 52 -9.13 10.65 2.03
N ARG A 53 -7.88 10.88 1.60
CA ARG A 53 -7.58 11.77 0.49
C ARG A 53 -8.15 11.21 -0.82
N LEU A 54 -8.55 12.13 -1.68
CA LEU A 54 -9.01 11.84 -3.03
C LEU A 54 -7.93 11.08 -3.83
N ASN A 55 -6.69 11.57 -3.75
CA ASN A 55 -5.53 10.92 -4.32
C ASN A 55 -4.71 10.23 -3.22
N PRO A 56 -4.83 8.90 -3.07
CA PRO A 56 -4.12 8.20 -2.02
C PRO A 56 -2.62 8.00 -2.33
N ILE A 57 -2.19 8.14 -3.59
CA ILE A 57 -0.78 8.03 -3.99
C ILE A 57 0.06 9.19 -3.44
N GLU A 58 -0.49 10.42 -3.40
CA GLU A 58 0.18 11.57 -2.80
C GLU A 58 0.54 11.32 -1.33
N ARG A 59 -0.35 10.68 -0.57
CA ARG A 59 -0.08 10.34 0.83
C ARG A 59 1.11 9.39 0.96
N ILE A 60 1.23 8.41 0.05
CA ILE A 60 2.33 7.45 0.05
C ILE A 60 3.65 8.17 -0.30
N SER A 61 3.62 9.08 -1.28
CA SER A 61 4.79 9.89 -1.66
C SER A 61 5.32 10.74 -0.50
N GLU A 62 4.43 11.39 0.27
CA GLU A 62 4.83 12.16 1.47
C GLU A 62 5.50 11.28 2.53
N LEU A 63 4.97 10.06 2.73
CA LEU A 63 5.53 9.11 3.69
C LEU A 63 6.92 8.63 3.26
N SER A 64 7.13 8.44 1.95
CA SER A 64 8.43 8.13 1.38
C SER A 64 9.44 9.25 1.61
N SER A 65 9.09 10.49 1.26
CA SER A 65 10.04 11.61 1.34
C SER A 65 10.44 12.00 2.77
N ALA A 66 9.58 11.74 3.75
CA ALA A 66 9.78 12.27 5.10
C ALA A 66 10.55 11.35 6.04
N SER A 67 10.64 10.04 5.77
CA SER A 67 10.94 9.07 6.84
C SER A 67 11.79 7.87 6.44
N VAL A 68 12.10 7.69 5.16
CA VAL A 68 12.85 6.52 4.67
C VAL A 68 13.77 6.90 3.49
N PRO A 69 14.92 6.22 3.31
CA PRO A 69 15.86 6.47 2.23
C PRO A 69 15.38 6.07 0.83
N PHE A 70 14.37 5.18 0.73
CA PHE A 70 13.85 4.69 -0.55
C PHE A 70 12.34 4.91 -0.64
N SER A 71 11.81 4.98 -1.85
CA SER A 71 10.37 5.07 -2.06
C SER A 71 9.62 3.81 -1.60
N PHE A 72 8.35 3.96 -1.20
CA PHE A 72 7.50 2.83 -0.83
C PHE A 72 6.92 2.16 -2.08
N ASP A 73 6.97 0.83 -2.13
CA ASP A 73 6.24 0.01 -3.09
C ASP A 73 4.80 -0.19 -2.63
N VAL A 74 3.83 -0.01 -3.53
CA VAL A 74 2.41 -0.21 -3.25
C VAL A 74 1.98 -1.62 -3.63
N HIS A 75 1.50 -2.37 -2.65
CA HIS A 75 1.03 -3.74 -2.84
C HIS A 75 -0.49 -3.82 -3.01
N ALA A 76 -1.26 -2.96 -2.34
CA ALA A 76 -2.70 -2.91 -2.51
C ALA A 76 -3.25 -1.54 -2.11
N MET A 77 -4.36 -1.17 -2.76
CA MET A 77 -5.20 -0.03 -2.39
C MET A 77 -6.64 -0.50 -2.31
N ILE A 78 -7.20 -0.49 -1.11
CA ILE A 78 -8.51 -1.07 -0.81
C ILE A 78 -9.44 0.08 -0.48
N PHE A 79 -10.40 0.36 -1.37
CA PHE A 79 -11.48 1.28 -1.04
C PHE A 79 -12.43 0.61 -0.03
N SER A 80 -12.83 1.38 0.99
CA SER A 80 -13.83 0.97 1.97
C SER A 80 -14.71 2.17 2.32
N GLU A 81 -16.01 1.92 2.49
CA GLU A 81 -16.96 2.90 3.02
C GLU A 81 -16.70 3.22 4.50
N ASP A 82 -15.99 2.34 5.21
CA ASP A 82 -15.47 2.55 6.56
C ASP A 82 -14.01 2.07 6.63
N ALA A 83 -13.11 2.92 6.13
CA ALA A 83 -11.67 2.63 6.11
C ALA A 83 -11.07 2.48 7.52
N PRO A 84 -11.43 3.31 8.54
CA PRO A 84 -10.95 3.12 9.90
C PRO A 84 -11.32 1.75 10.48
N THR A 85 -12.54 1.24 10.25
CA THR A 85 -12.94 -0.06 10.79
C THR A 85 -12.16 -1.21 10.13
N LEU A 86 -11.98 -1.16 8.81
CA LEU A 86 -11.19 -2.16 8.09
C LEU A 86 -9.72 -2.17 8.55
N GLU A 87 -9.10 -1.00 8.65
CA GLU A 87 -7.71 -0.86 9.06
C GLU A 87 -7.48 -1.37 10.49
N ASN A 88 -8.32 -0.95 11.45
CA ASN A 88 -8.26 -1.45 12.82
C ASN A 88 -8.46 -2.97 12.92
N SER A 89 -9.33 -3.54 12.09
CA SER A 89 -9.53 -5.00 12.02
C SER A 89 -8.25 -5.71 11.59
N LEU A 90 -7.62 -5.25 10.51
CA LEU A 90 -6.35 -5.81 10.02
C LEU A 90 -5.23 -5.65 11.05
N HIS A 91 -5.13 -4.50 11.72
CA HIS A 91 -4.14 -4.27 12.78
C HIS A 91 -4.30 -5.27 13.93
N LYS A 92 -5.52 -5.52 14.40
CA LYS A 92 -5.79 -6.51 15.46
C LYS A 92 -5.42 -7.93 15.02
N ILE A 93 -5.79 -8.32 13.80
CA ILE A 93 -5.46 -9.65 13.25
C ILE A 93 -3.93 -9.84 13.17
N PHE A 94 -3.21 -8.77 12.81
CA PHE A 94 -1.77 -8.83 12.59
C PHE A 94 -0.91 -8.33 13.76
N GLU A 95 -1.48 -8.01 14.92
CA GLU A 95 -0.76 -7.48 16.09
C GLU A 95 0.39 -8.40 16.53
N LYS A 96 0.17 -9.72 16.46
CA LYS A 96 1.22 -10.72 16.75
C LYS A 96 2.40 -10.66 15.77
N TYR A 97 2.22 -10.06 14.60
CA TYR A 97 3.25 -9.82 13.59
C TYR A 97 3.85 -8.41 13.64
N SER A 98 3.41 -7.53 14.55
CA SER A 98 3.97 -6.17 14.68
C SER A 98 5.48 -6.21 14.85
N VAL A 99 6.20 -5.42 14.06
CA VAL A 99 7.66 -5.25 14.13
C VAL A 99 8.03 -4.56 15.44
N ASN A 100 7.31 -3.50 15.81
CA ASN A 100 7.46 -2.86 17.10
C ASN A 100 6.46 -3.45 18.09
N LYS A 101 6.96 -4.19 19.09
CA LYS A 101 6.14 -4.82 20.15
C LYS A 101 5.79 -3.90 21.32
N ILE A 102 6.42 -2.74 21.40
CA ILE A 102 6.26 -1.80 22.52
C ILE A 102 5.34 -0.65 22.13
N ASN A 103 5.57 -0.04 20.95
CA ASN A 103 4.75 1.05 20.44
C ASN A 103 3.92 0.56 19.26
N LEU A 104 2.71 0.06 19.55
CA LEU A 104 1.78 -0.48 18.56
C LEU A 104 1.24 0.58 17.57
N ARG A 105 1.43 1.88 17.86
CA ARG A 105 1.14 2.96 16.88
C ARG A 105 2.10 2.93 15.68
N LYS A 106 3.18 2.15 15.75
CA LYS A 106 4.07 1.88 14.60
C LYS A 106 3.56 0.65 13.86
N GLU A 107 2.63 0.89 12.95
CA GLU A 107 1.83 -0.11 12.22
C GLU A 107 2.61 -0.84 11.11
N PHE A 108 3.77 -1.38 11.45
CA PHE A 108 4.59 -2.21 10.57
C PHE A 108 4.50 -3.67 11.03
N PHE A 109 4.30 -4.59 10.08
CA PHE A 109 4.05 -5.99 10.37
C PHE A 109 4.97 -6.89 9.53
N ARG A 110 5.56 -7.91 10.15
CA ARG A 110 6.46 -8.89 9.51
C ARG A 110 5.71 -10.18 9.18
N LEU A 111 5.33 -10.27 7.91
CA LEU A 111 4.28 -11.05 7.25
C LEU A 111 4.54 -11.60 5.84
N PRO A 112 4.21 -12.83 5.44
CA PRO A 112 4.04 -13.09 4.02
C PRO A 112 2.85 -12.28 3.45
N LEU A 113 3.01 -11.66 2.29
CA LEU A 113 1.94 -10.87 1.66
C LEU A 113 0.67 -11.70 1.41
N ASP A 114 0.82 -12.98 1.07
CA ASP A 114 -0.30 -13.88 0.84
C ASP A 114 -1.23 -14.01 2.06
N LYS A 115 -0.69 -13.88 3.29
CA LYS A 115 -1.53 -13.85 4.50
C LYS A 115 -2.37 -12.58 4.60
N ILE A 116 -1.79 -11.45 4.20
CA ILE A 116 -2.50 -10.18 4.16
C ILE A 116 -3.60 -10.24 3.10
N GLU A 117 -3.28 -10.74 1.90
CA GLU A 117 -4.23 -10.93 0.82
C GLU A 117 -5.40 -11.84 1.24
N HIS A 118 -5.11 -12.96 1.90
CA HIS A 118 -6.13 -13.88 2.39
C HIS A 118 -7.10 -13.22 3.37
N GLU A 119 -6.59 -12.49 4.37
CA GLU A 119 -7.48 -11.86 5.35
C GLU A 119 -8.24 -10.66 4.81
N VAL A 120 -7.65 -9.90 3.88
CA VAL A 120 -8.39 -8.85 3.19
C VAL A 120 -9.55 -9.44 2.39
N LYS A 121 -9.32 -10.52 1.62
CA LYS A 121 -10.37 -11.18 0.83
C LYS A 121 -11.47 -11.82 1.68
N LYS A 122 -11.14 -12.26 2.89
CA LYS A 122 -12.10 -12.85 3.83
C LYS A 122 -13.01 -11.80 4.48
N ASN A 123 -12.46 -10.63 4.79
CA ASN A 123 -13.18 -9.56 5.49
C ASN A 123 -13.78 -8.51 4.55
N HIS A 124 -13.48 -8.57 3.25
CA HIS A 124 -13.89 -7.57 2.27
C HIS A 124 -14.39 -8.22 0.97
N ASN A 125 -15.63 -7.93 0.59
CA ASN A 125 -16.27 -8.53 -0.58
C ASN A 125 -15.83 -7.93 -1.93
N ALA A 126 -15.14 -6.78 -1.93
CA ALA A 126 -14.69 -6.16 -3.17
C ALA A 126 -13.46 -6.86 -3.76
N VAL A 127 -13.37 -6.87 -5.08
CA VAL A 127 -12.20 -7.38 -5.81
C VAL A 127 -11.00 -6.47 -5.54
N VAL A 128 -10.12 -6.88 -4.63
CA VAL A 128 -8.87 -6.17 -4.35
C VAL A 128 -7.76 -6.70 -5.25
N ARG A 129 -7.08 -5.79 -5.98
CA ARG A 129 -5.88 -6.12 -6.74
C ARG A 129 -4.65 -6.04 -5.84
N PHE A 130 -3.88 -7.13 -5.79
CA PHE A 130 -2.60 -7.20 -5.09
C PHE A 130 -1.44 -7.26 -6.08
N THR A 131 -0.49 -6.36 -5.92
CA THR A 131 0.80 -6.39 -6.62
C THR A 131 1.79 -7.14 -5.75
N LYS A 132 2.14 -8.37 -6.12
CA LYS A 132 3.03 -9.21 -5.30
C LYS A 132 4.50 -8.79 -5.35
N LEU A 133 4.92 -8.23 -6.47
CA LEU A 133 6.31 -7.83 -6.70
C LEU A 133 6.53 -6.39 -6.25
N ALA A 134 7.37 -6.21 -5.23
CA ALA A 134 7.98 -4.92 -4.92
C ALA A 134 9.03 -4.59 -5.99
N LYS A 135 8.97 -3.39 -6.59
CA LYS A 135 9.95 -2.98 -7.60
C LYS A 135 11.28 -2.64 -6.93
N ALA A 136 11.24 -1.94 -5.79
CA ALA A 136 12.41 -1.52 -5.02
C ALA A 136 13.53 -0.99 -5.93
N GLU A 137 13.18 -0.12 -6.87
CA GLU A 137 14.04 0.24 -8.02
C GLU A 137 15.35 0.89 -7.56
N GLU A 138 15.24 1.95 -6.76
CA GLU A 138 16.39 2.67 -6.20
C GLU A 138 17.27 1.75 -5.36
N TYR A 139 16.68 0.93 -4.48
CA TYR A 139 17.41 -0.01 -3.65
C TYR A 139 18.20 -1.05 -4.48
N ARG A 140 17.56 -1.62 -5.52
CA ARG A 140 18.24 -2.58 -6.42
C ARG A 140 19.33 -1.92 -7.26
N GLN A 141 19.18 -0.64 -7.59
CA GLN A 141 20.24 0.13 -8.25
C GLN A 141 21.42 0.35 -7.30
N THR A 142 21.17 0.72 -6.04
CA THR A 142 22.22 0.85 -5.02
C THR A 142 23.02 -0.44 -4.84
N LEU A 143 22.35 -1.59 -4.69
CA LEU A 143 23.04 -2.89 -4.54
C LEU A 143 23.93 -3.23 -5.74
N LYS A 144 23.52 -2.87 -6.96
CA LYS A 144 24.33 -3.11 -8.17
C LYS A 144 25.59 -2.25 -8.17
N LEU A 145 25.51 -1.01 -7.70
CA LEU A 145 26.66 -0.11 -7.61
C LEU A 145 27.65 -0.62 -6.56
N GLU A 146 27.17 -1.01 -5.38
CA GLU A 146 28.01 -1.61 -4.33
C GLU A 146 28.74 -2.86 -4.84
N GLN A 147 28.05 -3.75 -5.57
CA GLN A 147 28.68 -4.93 -6.16
C GLN A 147 29.74 -4.58 -7.22
N SER A 148 29.54 -3.55 -8.04
CA SER A 148 30.57 -3.13 -9.00
C SER A 148 31.79 -2.55 -8.30
N GLU A 149 31.61 -1.79 -7.21
CA GLU A 149 32.70 -1.21 -6.44
C GLU A 149 33.53 -2.28 -5.70
N GLU A 150 32.87 -3.31 -5.17
CA GLU A 150 33.55 -4.47 -4.56
C GLU A 150 34.39 -5.26 -5.58
N VAL A 151 33.93 -5.39 -6.83
CA VAL A 151 34.66 -6.10 -7.90
C VAL A 151 35.84 -5.27 -8.42
N GLU A 152 35.73 -3.93 -8.46
CA GLU A 152 36.83 -3.05 -8.88
C GLU A 152 37.90 -2.87 -7.79
N SER A 153 37.56 -3.13 -6.53
CA SER A 153 38.48 -3.03 -5.38
C SER A 153 39.14 -4.35 -4.98
N ALA A 154 38.74 -5.47 -5.58
CA ALA A 154 39.29 -6.83 -5.38
C ALA A 154 40.30 -7.22 -6.46
#